data_AF-A0A7C4HEX0-F1
#
_entry.id   AF-A0A7C4HEX0-F1
#
_cell.length_a   1.000
_cell.length_b   1.000
_cell.length_c   1.000
_cell.angle_alpha   90.00
_cell.angle_beta   90.00
_cell.angle_gamma   90.00
#
_symmetry.space_group_name_H-M   'P 1'
#
loop_
_entity.id
_entity.type
_entity.pdbx_description
1 polymer ?
#
loop_
_entity_poly.entity_id
_entity_poly.type
_entity_poly.pdbx_seq_one_letter_code
_entity_poly.pdbx_strand_id
1 'polypeptide(L)'
;MSLRIGDGRKAHVFVVDRYSLPVHIHRLFCGVKNPRREGGFSGKWGLYACLKCIRVGDIVFFYQRRIDEPQEHRGFRGIYEVASEPFFDENDVEWGSNKVLGKCPYCGVTYPEKFDDEKERSYCVGCRKTLPTGQHIVPNRLLIKPLQFFEKCVDDNTAYVDQTDPGMLWTMLFRKVYGPGRERSVTPILPEEARKLVRLLERVNEGLKGELTSNPYVPKHPQPIQVNLGPGPKVKCEHVLQAWLMDNIDKDIPVLKDIVGPRKELEWFGNEVMYGIGGDKVDVLTLHMRDGIRFKATVFELKDDEVVADDVRQIERYSYWISQLATANAEPRVKSLTLQPVMVGNSFRKEALSVMKSYGWKEINIPYLWGGCKVTILPPIGLTYRVERGTIKFDFEAPPSK
;
A
#
# COMPACT_ATOMS: atom_id res chain seq x y z
N MET A 1 -19.20 -0.49 21.95
CA MET A 1 -19.30 -1.21 20.66
C MET A 1 -17.98 -0.99 19.93
N SER A 2 -17.23 -2.07 19.65
CA SER A 2 -15.93 -2.00 18.96
C SER A 2 -16.09 -1.42 17.56
N LEU A 3 -15.12 -0.61 17.10
CA LEU A 3 -15.17 -0.05 15.75
C LEU A 3 -15.11 -1.18 14.72
N ARG A 4 -16.13 -1.29 13.88
CA ARG A 4 -16.08 -2.16 12.71
C ARG A 4 -15.62 -1.36 11.50
N ILE A 5 -14.51 -1.78 10.90
CA ILE A 5 -14.14 -1.31 9.57
C ILE A 5 -15.17 -1.90 8.61
N GLY A 6 -16.06 -1.05 8.08
CA GLY A 6 -17.13 -1.48 7.18
C GLY A 6 -16.58 -2.14 5.92
N ASP A 7 -17.39 -3.02 5.33
CA ASP A 7 -17.03 -3.76 4.12
C ASP A 7 -16.63 -2.79 2.99
N GLY A 8 -15.53 -3.10 2.30
CA GLY A 8 -14.99 -2.30 1.20
C GLY A 8 -14.12 -1.10 1.61
N ARG A 9 -13.97 -0.79 2.91
CA ARG A 9 -13.00 0.22 3.38
C ARG A 9 -11.60 -0.41 3.47
N LYS A 10 -10.64 0.11 2.70
CA LYS A 10 -9.24 -0.33 2.80
C LYS A 10 -8.56 0.41 3.96
N ALA A 11 -7.44 -0.12 4.43
CA ALA A 11 -6.65 0.52 5.46
C ALA A 11 -5.21 0.73 5.01
N HIS A 12 -4.63 1.83 5.48
CA HIS A 12 -3.27 2.25 5.14
C HIS A 12 -2.50 2.65 6.40
N VAL A 13 -1.23 2.27 6.44
CA VAL A 13 -0.31 2.66 7.51
C VAL A 13 0.60 3.77 7.01
N PHE A 14 0.62 4.90 7.70
CA PHE A 14 1.52 6.02 7.45
C PHE A 14 2.65 6.04 8.47
N VAL A 15 3.90 6.10 8.00
CA VAL A 15 5.08 6.13 8.86
C VAL A 15 5.40 7.56 9.27
N VAL A 16 5.48 7.78 10.57
CA VAL A 16 5.80 9.05 11.23
C VAL A 16 6.83 8.82 12.32
N ASP A 17 7.27 9.88 12.99
CA ASP A 17 8.11 9.85 14.18
C ASP A 17 7.60 10.85 15.22
N ARG A 18 8.27 10.95 16.37
CA ARG A 18 7.93 11.89 17.45
C ARG A 18 7.80 13.34 17.04
N TYR A 19 8.51 13.78 16.00
CA TYR A 19 8.49 15.17 15.55
C TYR A 19 7.32 15.43 14.62
N SER A 20 7.08 14.50 13.70
CA SER A 20 6.04 14.66 12.69
C SER A 20 4.65 14.24 13.17
N LEU A 21 4.53 13.23 14.05
CA LEU A 21 3.24 12.71 14.52
C LEU A 21 2.33 13.80 15.11
N PRO A 22 2.78 14.67 16.05
CA PRO A 22 1.91 15.69 16.64
C PRO A 22 1.32 16.62 15.57
N VAL A 23 2.12 17.00 14.57
CA VAL A 23 1.65 17.85 13.47
C VAL A 23 0.56 17.15 12.67
N HIS A 24 0.76 15.89 12.29
CA HIS A 24 -0.20 15.13 11.49
C HIS A 24 -1.54 14.90 12.20
N ILE A 25 -1.52 14.48 13.47
CA ILE A 25 -2.75 14.14 14.20
C ILE A 25 -3.54 15.39 14.60
N HIS A 26 -2.88 16.45 15.06
CA HIS A 26 -3.59 17.64 15.51
C HIS A 26 -4.01 18.56 14.37
N ARG A 27 -3.33 18.48 13.21
CA ARG A 27 -3.70 19.21 12.00
C ARG A 27 -4.48 18.35 11.00
N LEU A 28 -4.81 17.11 11.35
CA LEU A 28 -5.70 16.21 10.60
C LEU A 28 -5.33 16.05 9.12
N PHE A 29 -4.06 15.73 8.87
CA PHE A 29 -3.60 15.33 7.54
C PHE A 29 -2.53 14.24 7.65
N CYS A 30 -2.27 13.53 6.56
CA CYS A 30 -1.10 12.66 6.41
C CYS A 30 -0.17 13.29 5.38
N GLY A 31 1.09 13.47 5.72
CA GLY A 31 2.14 13.95 4.83
C GLY A 31 3.16 12.83 4.56
N VAL A 32 3.54 12.68 3.30
CA VAL A 32 4.60 11.76 2.89
C VAL A 32 5.65 12.46 2.03
N LYS A 33 6.85 11.90 2.09
CA LYS A 33 8.04 12.33 1.34
C LYS A 33 7.75 12.36 -0.17
N ASN A 34 8.50 13.14 -0.95
CA ASN A 34 8.39 13.13 -2.43
C ASN A 34 9.68 12.64 -3.07
N PRO A 35 9.93 11.32 -3.18
CA PRO A 35 11.22 10.79 -3.62
C PRO A 35 11.66 11.37 -4.98
N ARG A 36 12.93 11.77 -5.06
CA ARG A 36 13.52 12.28 -6.31
C ARG A 36 13.74 11.17 -7.35
N ARG A 37 14.08 9.96 -6.88
CA ARG A 37 14.43 8.84 -7.76
C ARG A 37 13.21 8.40 -8.55
N GLU A 38 13.36 8.38 -9.87
CA GLU A 38 12.36 7.77 -10.76
C GLU A 38 12.62 6.26 -10.82
N GLY A 39 11.59 5.46 -10.55
CA GLY A 39 11.66 3.99 -10.51
C GLY A 39 12.19 3.40 -9.19
N GLY A 40 11.83 2.13 -8.94
CA GLY A 40 12.17 1.38 -7.74
C GLY A 40 11.13 1.46 -6.63
N PHE A 41 11.20 0.52 -5.68
CA PHE A 41 10.18 0.30 -4.63
C PHE A 41 9.91 1.52 -3.74
N SER A 42 10.95 2.32 -3.47
CA SER A 42 10.89 3.59 -2.73
C SER A 42 11.06 4.82 -3.64
N GLY A 43 10.93 4.63 -4.95
CA GLY A 43 10.95 5.70 -5.94
C GLY A 43 9.63 6.47 -6.01
N LYS A 44 9.63 7.58 -6.75
CA LYS A 44 8.48 8.50 -6.88
C LYS A 44 7.20 7.75 -7.26
N TRP A 45 7.27 6.89 -8.28
CA TRP A 45 6.11 6.20 -8.83
C TRP A 45 5.59 5.07 -7.92
N GLY A 46 6.48 4.37 -7.19
CA GLY A 46 6.04 3.38 -6.19
C GLY A 46 5.29 4.02 -5.02
N LEU A 47 5.73 5.22 -4.59
CA LEU A 47 4.98 6.02 -3.63
C LEU A 47 3.65 6.50 -4.21
N TYR A 48 3.65 7.02 -5.43
CA TYR A 48 2.41 7.49 -6.07
C TYR A 48 1.41 6.35 -6.25
N ALA A 49 1.87 5.12 -6.54
CA ALA A 49 0.99 3.95 -6.55
C ALA A 49 0.33 3.71 -5.19
N CYS A 50 1.07 3.83 -4.08
CA CYS A 50 0.48 3.72 -2.75
C CYS A 50 -0.55 4.83 -2.49
N LEU A 51 -0.24 6.08 -2.84
CA LEU A 51 -1.18 7.20 -2.67
C LEU A 51 -2.41 7.02 -3.55
N LYS A 52 -2.23 6.61 -4.80
CA LYS A 52 -3.32 6.34 -5.75
C LYS A 52 -4.15 5.12 -5.40
N CYS A 53 -3.69 4.25 -4.50
CA CYS A 53 -4.48 3.16 -3.95
C CYS A 53 -5.56 3.66 -2.96
N ILE A 54 -5.33 4.83 -2.36
CA ILE A 54 -6.21 5.40 -1.33
C ILE A 54 -7.50 5.91 -1.97
N ARG A 55 -8.62 5.75 -1.26
CA ARG A 55 -9.92 6.36 -1.56
C ARG A 55 -10.42 7.15 -0.36
N VAL A 56 -11.22 8.18 -0.60
CA VAL A 56 -12.00 8.82 0.48
C VAL A 56 -12.83 7.77 1.21
N GLY A 57 -12.79 7.81 2.54
CA GLY A 57 -13.42 6.79 3.38
C GLY A 57 -12.49 5.63 3.76
N ASP A 58 -11.31 5.46 3.17
CA ASP A 58 -10.34 4.48 3.66
C ASP A 58 -9.89 4.82 5.11
N ILE A 59 -9.34 3.82 5.80
CA ILE A 59 -8.83 3.94 7.18
C ILE A 59 -7.34 4.26 7.15
N VAL A 60 -6.91 5.10 8.09
CA VAL A 60 -5.51 5.41 8.34
C VAL A 60 -5.13 5.02 9.77
N PHE A 61 -3.99 4.35 9.86
CA PHE A 61 -3.21 4.18 11.10
C PHE A 61 -1.87 4.90 10.94
N PHE A 62 -1.36 5.47 12.02
CA PHE A 62 0.03 5.93 12.05
C PHE A 62 0.92 4.85 12.66
N TYR A 63 2.12 4.67 12.13
CA TYR A 63 3.19 3.93 12.77
C TYR A 63 4.31 4.90 13.14
N GLN A 64 4.48 5.16 14.44
CA GLN A 64 5.57 5.96 14.97
C GLN A 64 6.84 5.12 15.04
N ARG A 65 7.83 5.44 14.20
CA ARG A 65 9.15 4.78 14.20
C ARG A 65 10.01 5.25 15.37
N ARG A 66 11.03 4.44 15.70
CA ARG A 66 12.00 4.76 16.76
C ARG A 66 12.87 5.96 16.38
N ILE A 67 12.84 7.01 17.21
CA ILE A 67 13.88 8.04 17.27
C ILE A 67 14.14 8.37 18.75
N ASP A 68 15.17 7.75 19.33
CA ASP A 68 15.63 8.01 20.70
C ASP A 68 14.52 7.98 21.78
N GLU A 69 13.52 7.12 21.55
CA GLU A 69 12.36 6.92 22.41
C GLU A 69 12.33 5.48 22.95
N PRO A 70 11.74 5.27 24.15
CA PRO A 70 11.45 3.95 24.68
C PRO A 70 10.60 3.10 23.72
N GLN A 71 10.72 1.77 23.81
CA GLN A 71 10.07 0.87 22.87
C GLN A 71 8.54 0.87 23.03
N GLU A 72 8.08 1.08 24.26
CA GLU A 72 6.70 1.16 24.70
C GLU A 72 6.00 2.46 24.27
N HIS A 73 6.75 3.47 23.81
CA HIS A 73 6.19 4.78 23.39
C HIS A 73 6.08 4.91 21.87
N ARG A 74 6.40 3.87 21.11
CA ARG A 74 6.38 3.83 19.65
C ARG A 74 5.50 2.70 19.14
N GLY A 75 5.17 2.72 17.86
CA GLY A 75 4.31 1.72 17.22
C GLY A 75 3.04 2.32 16.64
N PHE A 76 1.98 1.52 16.57
CA PHE A 76 0.75 1.90 15.89
C PHE A 76 -0.12 2.82 16.75
N ARG A 77 -0.67 3.87 16.12
CA ARG A 77 -1.41 4.95 16.79
C ARG A 77 -2.61 5.41 15.99
N GLY A 78 -3.71 5.58 16.72
CA GLY A 78 -4.95 6.22 16.28
C GLY A 78 -5.65 5.52 15.12
N ILE A 79 -6.90 5.89 14.92
CA ILE A 79 -7.73 5.43 13.81
C ILE A 79 -8.39 6.65 13.18
N TYR A 80 -8.10 6.85 11.90
CA TYR A 80 -8.57 8.00 11.15
C TYR A 80 -9.25 7.56 9.87
N GLU A 81 -10.08 8.43 9.31
CA GLU A 81 -10.72 8.24 8.01
C GLU A 81 -10.14 9.24 7.02
N VAL A 82 -9.81 8.77 5.82
CA VAL A 82 -9.40 9.62 4.70
C VAL A 82 -10.55 10.54 4.30
N ALA A 83 -10.28 11.84 4.29
CA ALA A 83 -11.25 12.90 4.03
C ALA A 83 -11.02 13.63 2.70
N SER A 84 -9.92 13.36 1.99
CA SER A 84 -9.66 13.92 0.66
C SER A 84 -8.90 12.93 -0.22
N GLU A 85 -8.95 13.17 -1.53
CA GLU A 85 -7.98 12.60 -2.46
C GLU A 85 -6.55 13.11 -2.13
N PRO A 86 -5.50 12.34 -2.45
CA PRO A 86 -4.12 12.79 -2.32
C PRO A 86 -3.80 13.99 -3.23
N PHE A 87 -3.08 14.97 -2.67
CA PHE A 87 -2.65 16.18 -3.35
C PHE A 87 -1.20 16.53 -2.98
N PHE A 88 -0.64 17.50 -3.67
CA PHE A 88 0.66 18.09 -3.42
C PHE A 88 0.46 19.52 -2.89
N ASP A 89 1.10 19.86 -1.78
CA ASP A 89 1.11 21.21 -1.21
C ASP A 89 2.47 21.53 -0.56
N GLU A 90 3.05 22.67 -0.92
CA GLU A 90 4.37 23.13 -0.46
C GLU A 90 4.32 23.99 0.81
N ASN A 91 3.14 24.22 1.39
CA ASN A 91 3.01 25.01 2.61
C ASN A 91 3.53 24.25 3.83
N ASP A 92 4.28 24.92 4.69
CA ASP A 92 4.66 24.35 5.98
C ASP A 92 3.44 24.23 6.90
N VAL A 93 3.48 23.26 7.81
CA VAL A 93 2.43 23.03 8.81
C VAL A 93 3.08 22.83 10.17
N GLU A 94 2.54 23.50 11.19
CA GLU A 94 3.08 23.49 12.54
C GLU A 94 2.02 23.14 13.59
N TRP A 95 2.46 22.58 14.70
CA TRP A 95 1.66 22.36 15.90
C TRP A 95 2.56 22.38 17.13
N GLY A 96 2.31 23.34 18.03
CA GLY A 96 3.20 23.58 19.18
C GLY A 96 4.62 23.90 18.71
N SER A 97 5.61 23.19 19.25
CA SER A 97 7.02 23.31 18.85
C SER A 97 7.39 22.48 17.61
N ASN A 98 6.47 21.66 17.09
CA ASN A 98 6.74 20.76 15.98
C ASN A 98 6.32 21.38 14.64
N LYS A 99 7.07 21.05 13.58
CA LYS A 99 6.85 21.57 12.25
C LYS A 99 7.20 20.53 11.19
N VAL A 100 6.36 20.40 10.18
CA VAL A 100 6.71 19.70 8.94
C VAL A 100 6.73 20.69 7.78
N LEU A 101 7.62 20.44 6.83
CA LEU A 101 7.88 21.33 5.71
C LEU A 101 7.15 20.85 4.47
N GLY A 102 6.69 21.78 3.64
CA GLY A 102 6.31 21.44 2.26
C GLY A 102 7.50 21.53 1.29
N LYS A 103 8.50 22.35 1.61
CA LYS A 103 9.74 22.48 0.83
C LYS A 103 10.90 22.94 1.70
N CYS A 104 12.11 22.81 1.18
CA CYS A 104 13.30 23.37 1.81
C CYS A 104 13.15 24.91 1.95
N PRO A 105 13.33 25.48 3.14
CA PRO A 105 13.17 26.92 3.37
C PRO A 105 14.26 27.76 2.71
N TYR A 106 15.36 27.14 2.26
CA TYR A 106 16.51 27.86 1.71
C TYR A 106 16.58 27.87 0.18
N CYS A 107 16.08 26.84 -0.48
CA CYS A 107 16.17 26.70 -1.94
C CYS A 107 14.88 26.21 -2.60
N GLY A 108 13.82 26.00 -1.82
CA GLY A 108 12.50 25.66 -2.34
C GLY A 108 12.33 24.25 -2.89
N VAL A 109 13.36 23.38 -2.84
CA VAL A 109 13.18 21.99 -3.31
C VAL A 109 12.22 21.22 -2.42
N THR A 110 11.40 20.38 -3.03
CA THR A 110 10.31 19.62 -2.37
C THR A 110 10.71 18.16 -2.13
N TYR A 111 11.99 17.83 -2.35
CA TYR A 111 12.51 16.49 -2.14
C TYR A 111 12.85 16.26 -0.66
N PRO A 112 12.82 15.00 -0.19
CA PRO A 112 13.09 14.69 1.20
C PRO A 112 14.49 15.10 1.60
N GLU A 113 14.60 15.51 2.85
CA GLU A 113 15.87 15.65 3.53
C GLU A 113 16.62 14.31 3.58
N LYS A 114 17.96 14.39 3.64
CA LYS A 114 18.83 13.27 4.01
C LYS A 114 19.35 13.48 5.42
N PHE A 115 19.64 12.39 6.11
CA PHE A 115 20.32 12.42 7.41
C PHE A 115 21.80 12.08 7.19
N ASP A 116 22.67 12.81 7.87
CA ASP A 116 24.11 12.56 7.94
C ASP A 116 24.35 11.90 9.30
N ASP A 117 24.59 10.58 9.30
CA ASP A 117 24.76 9.78 10.52
C ASP A 117 25.97 10.23 11.34
N GLU A 118 27.07 10.62 10.68
CA GLU A 118 28.30 11.07 11.35
C GLU A 118 28.12 12.40 12.08
N LYS A 119 27.27 13.28 11.53
CA LYS A 119 27.02 14.63 12.07
C LYS A 119 25.68 14.75 12.78
N GLU A 120 24.95 13.65 12.90
CA GLU A 120 23.61 13.53 13.49
C GLU A 120 22.66 14.66 13.06
N ARG A 121 22.65 14.98 11.76
CA ARG A 121 21.87 16.13 11.25
C ARG A 121 21.20 15.87 9.92
N SER A 122 20.00 16.43 9.78
CA SER A 122 19.30 16.45 8.50
C SER A 122 19.78 17.59 7.61
N TYR A 123 19.84 17.38 6.30
CA TYR A 123 20.20 18.40 5.33
C TYR A 123 19.36 18.30 4.05
N CYS A 124 19.22 19.45 3.39
CA CYS A 124 18.54 19.55 2.11
C CYS A 124 19.38 18.92 0.98
N VAL A 125 18.78 18.04 0.19
CA VAL A 125 19.46 17.41 -0.96
C VAL A 125 19.78 18.37 -2.11
N GLY A 126 19.09 19.51 -2.20
CA GLY A 126 19.30 20.53 -3.22
C GLY A 126 20.46 21.47 -2.87
N CYS A 127 20.35 22.19 -1.75
CA CYS A 127 21.32 23.24 -1.38
C CYS A 127 22.30 22.84 -0.28
N ARG A 128 22.23 21.59 0.24
CA ARG A 128 23.11 21.05 1.29
C ARG A 128 23.08 21.76 2.65
N LYS A 129 22.25 22.80 2.82
CA LYS A 129 22.05 23.44 4.12
C LYS A 129 21.38 22.48 5.10
N THR A 130 21.85 22.54 6.35
CA THR A 130 21.27 21.82 7.48
C THR A 130 19.83 22.25 7.69
N LEU A 131 18.95 21.28 7.93
CA LEU A 131 17.56 21.50 8.32
C LEU A 131 17.43 21.24 9.82
N PRO A 132 16.56 21.98 10.53
CA PRO A 132 16.31 21.70 11.94
C PRO A 132 15.83 20.26 12.17
N THR A 133 16.25 19.66 13.28
CA THR A 133 15.88 18.30 13.65
C THR A 133 14.36 18.12 13.64
N GLY A 134 13.89 17.02 13.02
CA GLY A 134 12.47 16.69 12.97
C GLY A 134 11.63 17.44 11.93
N GLN A 135 12.20 18.42 11.21
CA GLN A 135 11.48 19.17 10.17
C GLN A 135 11.51 18.43 8.83
N HIS A 136 10.70 17.37 8.73
CA HIS A 136 10.59 16.54 7.52
C HIS A 136 9.91 17.27 6.35
N ILE A 137 10.42 17.08 5.13
CA ILE A 137 9.81 17.62 3.90
C ILE A 137 8.79 16.61 3.35
N VAL A 138 7.50 16.92 3.53
CA VAL A 138 6.35 16.04 3.23
C VAL A 138 5.25 16.75 2.42
N PRO A 139 5.49 17.07 1.14
CA PRO A 139 4.55 17.83 0.33
C PRO A 139 3.41 17.01 -0.25
N ASN A 140 3.56 15.69 -0.40
CA ASN A 140 2.46 14.83 -0.83
C ASN A 140 1.56 14.57 0.38
N ARG A 141 0.30 15.00 0.32
CA ARG A 141 -0.61 15.03 1.47
C ARG A 141 -1.99 14.49 1.13
N LEU A 142 -2.72 14.11 2.17
CA LEU A 142 -4.17 13.94 2.14
C LEU A 142 -4.75 14.40 3.46
N LEU A 143 -6.01 14.83 3.47
CA LEU A 143 -6.73 15.19 4.69
C LEU A 143 -7.32 13.93 5.32
N ILE A 144 -7.40 13.95 6.64
CA ILE A 144 -8.06 12.90 7.43
C ILE A 144 -9.04 13.53 8.41
N LYS A 145 -9.88 12.70 9.03
CA LYS A 145 -10.66 13.06 10.21
C LYS A 145 -10.51 11.97 11.27
N PRO A 146 -10.55 12.30 12.56
CA PRO A 146 -10.43 11.30 13.61
C PRO A 146 -11.67 10.41 13.62
N LEU A 147 -11.48 9.09 13.67
CA LEU A 147 -12.53 8.14 14.01
C LEU A 147 -12.45 7.77 15.49
N GLN A 148 -11.25 7.38 15.93
CA GLN A 148 -10.96 7.08 17.33
C GLN A 148 -9.51 7.46 17.63
N PHE A 149 -9.34 8.21 18.72
CA PHE A 149 -8.04 8.55 19.25
C PHE A 149 -7.76 7.75 20.54
N PHE A 150 -6.52 7.32 20.67
CA PHE A 150 -6.03 6.49 21.77
C PHE A 150 -4.71 7.07 22.26
N GLU A 151 -4.58 7.23 23.57
CA GLU A 151 -3.37 7.80 24.20
C GLU A 151 -2.19 6.82 24.10
N LYS A 152 -2.42 5.55 24.40
CA LYS A 152 -1.41 4.49 24.32
C LYS A 152 -1.33 3.95 22.89
N CYS A 153 -0.11 3.73 22.42
CA CYS A 153 0.15 3.03 21.16
C CYS A 153 0.13 1.51 21.34
N VAL A 154 -0.04 0.80 20.22
CA VAL A 154 0.31 -0.62 20.16
C VAL A 154 1.78 -0.72 19.78
N ASP A 155 2.62 -1.14 20.72
CA ASP A 155 4.04 -1.33 20.48
C ASP A 155 4.31 -2.55 19.58
N ASP A 156 5.57 -2.67 19.18
CA ASP A 156 6.01 -3.70 18.25
C ASP A 156 5.83 -5.13 18.77
N ASN A 157 6.12 -5.38 20.04
CA ASN A 157 5.99 -6.72 20.60
C ASN A 157 4.52 -7.09 20.72
N THR A 158 3.68 -6.16 21.16
CA THR A 158 2.22 -6.36 21.18
C THR A 158 1.65 -6.58 19.77
N ALA A 159 2.16 -5.88 18.75
CA ALA A 159 1.67 -5.99 17.38
C ALA A 159 2.10 -7.29 16.66
N TYR A 160 3.35 -7.72 16.84
CA TYR A 160 3.97 -8.76 16.02
C TYR A 160 4.31 -10.05 16.78
N VAL A 161 4.58 -9.97 18.08
CA VAL A 161 5.10 -11.09 18.88
C VAL A 161 3.99 -11.72 19.72
N ASP A 162 3.10 -10.90 20.29
CA ASP A 162 2.03 -11.36 21.17
C ASP A 162 1.09 -12.35 20.46
N GLN A 163 1.14 -13.60 20.93
CA GLN A 163 0.33 -14.71 20.43
C GLN A 163 -1.05 -14.82 21.11
N THR A 164 -1.36 -13.94 22.07
CA THR A 164 -2.65 -13.94 22.77
C THR A 164 -3.78 -13.26 21.98
N ASP A 165 -3.45 -12.51 20.92
CA ASP A 165 -4.42 -11.94 19.97
C ASP A 165 -4.32 -12.62 18.60
N PRO A 166 -5.44 -13.10 18.02
CA PRO A 166 -5.43 -13.81 16.74
C PRO A 166 -5.04 -12.93 15.56
N GLY A 167 -4.51 -13.55 14.51
CA GLY A 167 -4.12 -12.88 13.27
C GLY A 167 -2.68 -12.36 13.28
N MET A 168 -2.19 -11.94 12.12
CA MET A 168 -0.80 -11.52 11.91
C MET A 168 -0.73 -10.31 10.98
N LEU A 169 0.24 -9.43 11.21
CA LEU A 169 0.54 -8.25 10.38
C LEU A 169 1.62 -8.57 9.33
N TRP A 170 1.40 -9.58 8.50
CA TRP A 170 2.37 -10.06 7.51
C TRP A 170 2.89 -8.99 6.55
N THR A 171 2.01 -8.17 5.97
CA THR A 171 2.39 -7.17 4.96
C THR A 171 3.28 -6.08 5.56
N MET A 172 3.19 -5.87 6.88
CA MET A 172 4.00 -4.91 7.64
C MET A 172 5.25 -5.55 8.26
N LEU A 173 5.17 -6.79 8.73
CA LEU A 173 6.30 -7.51 9.33
C LEU A 173 7.47 -7.58 8.36
N PHE A 174 7.21 -7.97 7.11
CA PHE A 174 8.25 -8.03 6.10
C PHE A 174 8.84 -6.64 5.82
N ARG A 175 8.07 -5.54 5.91
CA ARG A 175 8.62 -4.17 5.74
C ARG A 175 9.60 -3.78 6.82
N LYS A 176 9.45 -4.35 8.01
CA LYS A 176 10.27 -3.99 9.18
C LYS A 176 11.61 -4.71 9.23
N VAL A 177 11.69 -5.92 8.68
CA VAL A 177 12.91 -6.73 8.70
C VAL A 177 13.94 -6.25 7.65
N TYR A 178 13.55 -5.37 6.73
CA TYR A 178 14.36 -4.98 5.59
C TYR A 178 15.11 -3.64 5.71
N GLY A 179 16.31 -3.62 5.12
CA GLY A 179 17.24 -2.48 5.10
C GLY A 179 16.97 -1.42 4.03
N PRO A 180 17.93 -0.48 3.84
CA PRO A 180 17.76 0.72 3.02
C PRO A 180 17.25 0.48 1.59
N GLY A 181 16.30 1.31 1.15
CA GLY A 181 15.70 1.26 -0.19
C GLY A 181 14.44 0.39 -0.30
N ARG A 182 13.99 -0.18 0.83
CA ARG A 182 12.71 -0.89 0.97
C ARG A 182 11.75 -0.17 1.93
N GLU A 183 12.14 0.98 2.47
CA GLU A 183 11.27 1.77 3.33
C GLU A 183 10.15 2.42 2.53
N ARG A 184 8.95 2.51 3.12
CA ARG A 184 7.84 3.26 2.56
C ARG A 184 7.24 4.20 3.60
N SER A 185 6.83 5.38 3.14
CA SER A 185 6.10 6.33 3.98
C SER A 185 4.63 5.95 4.15
N VAL A 186 4.08 5.14 3.23
CA VAL A 186 2.70 4.66 3.28
C VAL A 186 2.60 3.25 2.71
N THR A 187 1.70 2.42 3.25
CA THR A 187 1.49 1.04 2.80
C THR A 187 0.03 0.62 3.01
N PRO A 188 -0.63 0.00 2.01
CA PRO A 188 -1.92 -0.65 2.23
C PRO A 188 -1.73 -1.95 3.03
N ILE A 189 -2.62 -2.21 3.98
CA ILE A 189 -2.65 -3.44 4.77
C ILE A 189 -3.94 -4.23 4.47
N LEU A 190 -3.90 -5.54 4.70
CA LEU A 190 -5.04 -6.43 4.46
C LEU A 190 -6.20 -6.13 5.42
N PRO A 191 -7.44 -6.47 5.04
CA PRO A 191 -8.62 -6.25 5.89
C PRO A 191 -8.48 -6.82 7.31
N GLU A 192 -7.98 -8.05 7.42
CA GLU A 192 -7.70 -8.75 8.68
C GLU A 192 -6.60 -8.10 9.53
N GLU A 193 -5.58 -7.51 8.90
CA GLU A 193 -4.52 -6.77 9.58
C GLU A 193 -5.07 -5.47 10.19
N ALA A 194 -5.92 -4.79 9.44
CA ALA A 194 -6.60 -3.59 9.91
C ALA A 194 -7.50 -3.90 11.11
N ARG A 195 -8.30 -4.98 11.04
CA ARG A 195 -9.13 -5.44 12.17
C ARG A 195 -8.28 -5.78 13.40
N LYS A 196 -7.13 -6.45 13.21
CA LYS A 196 -6.18 -6.73 14.29
C LYS A 196 -5.71 -5.44 14.97
N LEU A 197 -5.28 -4.43 14.20
CA LEU A 197 -4.82 -3.16 14.77
C LEU A 197 -5.92 -2.44 15.56
N VAL A 198 -7.17 -2.44 15.07
CA VAL A 198 -8.31 -1.88 15.84
C VAL A 198 -8.44 -2.59 17.20
N ARG A 199 -8.50 -3.93 17.20
CA ARG A 199 -8.63 -4.71 18.44
C ARG A 199 -7.48 -4.46 19.41
N LEU A 200 -6.25 -4.42 18.90
CA LEU A 200 -5.07 -4.18 19.72
C LEU A 200 -5.06 -2.77 20.33
N LEU A 201 -5.43 -1.74 19.56
CA LEU A 201 -5.55 -0.37 20.07
C LEU A 201 -6.62 -0.29 21.17
N GLU A 202 -7.80 -0.88 20.94
CA GLU A 202 -8.85 -0.96 21.95
C GLU A 202 -8.38 -1.71 23.20
N ARG A 203 -7.68 -2.84 23.04
CA ARG A 203 -7.19 -3.65 24.16
C ARG A 203 -6.13 -2.95 25.00
N VAL A 204 -5.10 -2.39 24.37
CA VAL A 204 -4.01 -1.69 25.08
C VAL A 204 -4.51 -0.46 25.84
N ASN A 205 -5.57 0.17 25.32
CA ASN A 205 -6.19 1.32 25.97
C ASN A 205 -7.38 0.93 26.85
N GLU A 206 -7.62 -0.36 27.12
CA GLU A 206 -8.72 -0.82 27.98
C GLU A 206 -10.10 -0.30 27.54
N GLY A 207 -10.27 -0.06 26.24
CA GLY A 207 -11.45 0.55 25.62
C GLY A 207 -11.59 2.05 25.84
N LEU A 208 -10.69 2.69 26.60
CA LEU A 208 -10.69 4.13 26.85
C LEU A 208 -10.24 4.88 25.60
N LYS A 209 -11.00 5.91 25.24
CA LYS A 209 -10.71 6.80 24.11
C LYS A 209 -10.14 8.10 24.66
N GLY A 210 -9.11 8.62 24.01
CA GLY A 210 -8.57 9.94 24.32
C GLY A 210 -9.38 11.05 23.66
N GLU A 211 -9.15 12.28 24.09
CA GLU A 211 -9.62 13.49 23.42
C GLU A 211 -8.50 14.08 22.56
N LEU A 212 -8.83 14.39 21.30
CA LEU A 212 -7.87 14.98 20.37
C LEU A 212 -8.24 16.44 20.09
N THR A 213 -7.55 17.38 20.73
CA THR A 213 -7.58 18.79 20.34
C THR A 213 -7.08 18.90 18.91
N SER A 214 -7.82 19.51 18.00
CA SER A 214 -7.39 19.62 16.61
C SER A 214 -7.67 20.99 16.01
N ASN A 215 -6.82 21.39 15.07
CA ASN A 215 -7.01 22.55 14.21
C ASN A 215 -6.72 22.09 12.77
N PRO A 216 -7.74 21.60 12.04
CA PRO A 216 -7.57 21.00 10.72
C PRO A 216 -6.72 21.88 9.79
N TYR A 217 -5.77 21.27 9.10
CA TYR A 217 -4.98 21.93 8.07
C TYR A 217 -5.87 22.27 6.88
N VAL A 218 -5.77 23.52 6.42
CA VAL A 218 -6.42 24.00 5.21
C VAL A 218 -5.36 24.13 4.12
N PRO A 219 -5.39 23.30 3.06
CA PRO A 219 -4.49 23.43 1.92
C PRO A 219 -4.63 24.81 1.28
N LYS A 220 -3.51 25.45 0.90
CA LYS A 220 -3.59 26.78 0.24
C LYS A 220 -3.49 26.67 -1.27
N HIS A 221 -2.64 25.77 -1.76
CA HIS A 221 -2.40 25.57 -3.19
C HIS A 221 -2.35 24.07 -3.54
N PRO A 222 -3.41 23.30 -3.21
CA PRO A 222 -3.40 21.86 -3.46
C PRO A 222 -3.35 21.58 -4.97
N GLN A 223 -2.36 20.78 -5.38
CA GLN A 223 -2.26 20.27 -6.75
C GLN A 223 -2.58 18.77 -6.76
N PRO A 224 -3.46 18.27 -7.64
CA PRO A 224 -3.70 16.84 -7.74
C PRO A 224 -2.42 16.06 -8.03
N ILE A 225 -2.22 14.92 -7.37
CA ILE A 225 -1.12 14.01 -7.74
C ILE A 225 -1.49 13.37 -9.09
N GLN A 226 -0.68 13.65 -10.13
CA GLN A 226 -0.90 13.12 -11.47
C GLN A 226 0.11 12.02 -11.81
N VAL A 227 -0.38 10.95 -12.43
CA VAL A 227 0.45 9.88 -12.99
C VAL A 227 0.75 10.24 -14.44
N ASN A 228 2.00 10.64 -14.72
CA ASN A 228 2.42 10.95 -16.09
C ASN A 228 2.81 9.65 -16.82
N LEU A 229 1.99 9.23 -17.77
CA LEU A 229 2.22 8.03 -18.58
C LEU A 229 3.29 8.22 -19.67
N GLY A 230 3.67 9.46 -19.96
CA GLY A 230 4.54 9.81 -21.08
C GLY A 230 3.80 9.82 -22.43
N PRO A 231 4.54 9.98 -23.54
CA PRO A 231 3.96 10.07 -24.88
C PRO A 231 3.42 8.74 -25.42
N GLY A 232 3.69 7.61 -24.75
CA GLY A 232 3.39 6.26 -25.24
C GLY A 232 4.38 5.76 -26.30
N PRO A 233 4.18 4.54 -26.84
CA PRO A 233 3.07 3.61 -26.57
C PRO A 233 3.23 2.82 -25.26
N LYS A 234 4.41 2.85 -24.62
CA LYS A 234 4.69 2.20 -23.34
C LYS A 234 4.93 3.21 -22.22
N VAL A 235 4.76 2.78 -20.98
CA VAL A 235 5.14 3.60 -19.83
C VAL A 235 6.66 3.60 -19.65
N LYS A 236 7.19 4.59 -18.92
CA LYS A 236 8.63 4.71 -18.66
C LYS A 236 9.19 3.61 -17.75
N CYS A 237 8.39 3.14 -16.78
CA CYS A 237 8.74 2.03 -15.92
C CYS A 237 7.50 1.35 -15.31
N GLU A 238 7.66 0.12 -14.80
CA GLU A 238 6.56 -0.70 -14.25
C GLU A 238 5.75 0.05 -13.17
N HIS A 239 6.41 0.86 -12.35
CA HIS A 239 5.79 1.60 -11.26
C HIS A 239 4.84 2.70 -11.76
N VAL A 240 5.02 3.21 -13.00
CA VAL A 240 4.07 4.14 -13.63
C VAL A 240 2.79 3.41 -14.00
N LEU A 241 2.90 2.22 -14.60
CA LEU A 241 1.76 1.35 -14.91
C LEU A 241 1.02 0.94 -13.63
N GLN A 242 1.77 0.59 -12.58
CA GLN A 242 1.21 0.28 -11.26
C GLN A 242 0.46 1.47 -10.65
N ALA A 243 1.04 2.69 -10.70
CA ALA A 243 0.38 3.88 -10.17
C ALA A 243 -0.91 4.20 -10.93
N TRP A 244 -0.91 4.00 -12.25
CA TRP A 244 -2.11 4.15 -13.06
C TRP A 244 -3.16 3.08 -12.72
N LEU A 245 -2.76 1.82 -12.54
CA LEU A 245 -3.66 0.75 -12.11
C LEU A 245 -4.28 1.08 -10.75
N MET A 246 -3.51 1.51 -9.77
CA MET A 246 -4.05 1.88 -8.45
C MET A 246 -5.07 3.01 -8.53
N ASP A 247 -4.89 3.97 -9.45
CA ASP A 247 -5.87 5.04 -9.68
C ASP A 247 -7.13 4.53 -10.42
N ASN A 248 -7.07 3.44 -11.19
CA ASN A 248 -8.14 3.06 -12.12
C ASN A 248 -8.76 1.65 -11.95
N ILE A 249 -8.22 0.82 -11.06
CA ILE A 249 -8.59 -0.61 -10.94
C ILE A 249 -10.07 -0.83 -10.58
N ASP A 250 -10.69 0.15 -9.91
CA ASP A 250 -12.08 0.14 -9.44
C ASP A 250 -13.00 1.09 -10.26
N LYS A 251 -12.57 1.50 -11.47
CA LYS A 251 -13.27 2.47 -12.34
C LYS A 251 -13.84 1.86 -13.64
N ASP A 252 -14.10 0.56 -13.67
CA ASP A 252 -14.72 -0.15 -14.80
C ASP A 252 -14.03 0.07 -16.17
N ILE A 253 -12.70 0.13 -16.18
CA ILE A 253 -11.90 0.25 -17.41
C ILE A 253 -12.18 -0.97 -18.31
N PRO A 254 -12.44 -0.78 -19.62
CA PRO A 254 -12.63 -1.89 -20.57
C PRO A 254 -11.50 -2.92 -20.50
N VAL A 255 -11.84 -4.21 -20.67
CA VAL A 255 -10.95 -5.37 -20.51
C VAL A 255 -10.48 -5.60 -19.07
N LEU A 256 -9.97 -4.59 -18.38
CA LEU A 256 -9.55 -4.69 -16.98
C LEU A 256 -10.72 -5.06 -16.04
N LYS A 257 -11.90 -4.45 -16.25
CA LYS A 257 -13.11 -4.74 -15.49
C LYS A 257 -13.58 -6.19 -15.64
N ASP A 258 -13.26 -6.85 -16.75
CA ASP A 258 -13.65 -8.24 -17.00
C ASP A 258 -12.77 -9.21 -16.18
N ILE A 259 -11.59 -8.75 -15.76
CA ILE A 259 -10.66 -9.49 -14.90
C ILE A 259 -10.93 -9.22 -13.42
N VAL A 260 -11.05 -7.94 -13.05
CA VAL A 260 -11.35 -7.51 -11.68
C VAL A 260 -12.76 -7.94 -11.28
N GLY A 261 -13.71 -7.89 -12.21
CA GLY A 261 -15.10 -8.21 -11.95
C GLY A 261 -15.86 -7.07 -11.26
N PRO A 262 -17.06 -7.33 -10.74
CA PRO A 262 -17.95 -6.28 -10.27
C PRO A 262 -17.43 -5.61 -9.00
N ARG A 263 -17.50 -4.28 -8.94
CA ARG A 263 -17.02 -3.47 -7.79
C ARG A 263 -17.59 -3.91 -6.44
N LYS A 264 -18.84 -4.37 -6.39
CA LYS A 264 -19.46 -4.87 -5.14
C LYS A 264 -18.78 -6.11 -4.56
N GLU A 265 -18.06 -6.86 -5.39
CA GLU A 265 -17.30 -8.04 -4.96
C GLU A 265 -15.83 -7.69 -4.69
N LEU A 266 -15.34 -6.53 -5.10
CA LEU A 266 -13.96 -6.09 -4.85
C LEU A 266 -13.79 -5.68 -3.39
N GLU A 267 -13.28 -6.60 -2.57
CA GLU A 267 -13.06 -6.43 -1.13
C GLU A 267 -11.88 -5.50 -0.85
N TRP A 268 -10.79 -5.70 -1.59
CA TRP A 268 -9.52 -5.03 -1.33
C TRP A 268 -8.64 -5.04 -2.58
N PHE A 269 -7.79 -4.01 -2.72
CA PHE A 269 -6.68 -4.03 -3.65
C PHE A 269 -5.49 -3.27 -3.08
N GLY A 270 -4.29 -3.63 -3.50
CA GLY A 270 -3.07 -2.96 -3.09
C GLY A 270 -1.91 -3.30 -3.99
N ASN A 271 -0.91 -2.43 -3.98
CA ASN A 271 0.32 -2.63 -4.72
C ASN A 271 1.43 -3.17 -3.82
N GLU A 272 2.39 -3.86 -4.43
CA GLU A 272 3.70 -4.16 -3.84
C GLU A 272 3.56 -4.99 -2.56
N VAL A 273 2.71 -6.02 -2.66
CA VAL A 273 2.27 -6.83 -1.55
C VAL A 273 3.32 -7.89 -1.29
N MET A 274 4.01 -7.76 -0.16
CA MET A 274 5.04 -8.72 0.24
C MET A 274 4.43 -9.98 0.83
N TYR A 275 4.95 -11.12 0.40
CA TYR A 275 4.53 -12.43 0.87
C TYR A 275 5.69 -13.29 1.37
N GLY A 276 6.94 -12.91 1.07
CA GLY A 276 8.12 -13.68 1.44
C GLY A 276 9.04 -12.92 2.38
N ILE A 277 9.61 -13.63 3.36
CA ILE A 277 10.63 -13.06 4.23
C ILE A 277 11.87 -12.62 3.47
N GLY A 278 12.11 -13.12 2.24
CA GLY A 278 13.18 -12.74 1.29
C GLY A 278 12.95 -11.38 0.58
N GLY A 279 11.81 -10.73 0.85
CA GLY A 279 11.37 -9.52 0.16
C GLY A 279 10.63 -9.83 -1.14
N ASP A 280 10.19 -11.07 -1.30
CA ASP A 280 9.33 -11.48 -2.40
C ASP A 280 7.97 -10.80 -2.27
N LYS A 281 7.48 -10.35 -3.41
CA LYS A 281 6.30 -9.49 -3.52
C LYS A 281 5.59 -9.76 -4.83
N VAL A 282 4.33 -9.37 -4.88
CA VAL A 282 3.58 -9.23 -6.14
C VAL A 282 3.28 -7.77 -6.41
N ASP A 283 3.21 -7.39 -7.68
CA ASP A 283 3.02 -5.99 -8.05
C ASP A 283 1.64 -5.48 -7.67
N VAL A 284 0.58 -6.22 -7.97
CA VAL A 284 -0.79 -5.87 -7.55
C VAL A 284 -1.53 -7.12 -7.10
N LEU A 285 -2.22 -7.01 -5.98
CA LEU A 285 -3.15 -8.02 -5.49
C LEU A 285 -4.53 -7.39 -5.34
N THR A 286 -5.55 -8.11 -5.80
CA THR A 286 -6.96 -7.80 -5.51
C THR A 286 -7.61 -9.00 -4.84
N LEU A 287 -8.46 -8.75 -3.85
CA LEU A 287 -9.23 -9.74 -3.12
C LEU A 287 -10.71 -9.51 -3.38
N HIS A 288 -11.47 -10.59 -3.52
CA HIS A 288 -12.89 -10.53 -3.82
C HIS A 288 -13.70 -11.36 -2.84
N MET A 289 -14.83 -10.78 -2.45
CA MET A 289 -15.77 -11.33 -1.48
C MET A 289 -17.16 -11.41 -2.10
N ARG A 290 -17.84 -12.53 -1.84
CA ARG A 290 -19.24 -12.74 -2.20
C ARG A 290 -19.94 -13.36 -1.00
N ASP A 291 -21.13 -12.87 -0.68
CA ASP A 291 -21.93 -13.35 0.46
C ASP A 291 -21.15 -13.35 1.80
N GLY A 292 -20.30 -12.33 1.99
CA GLY A 292 -19.48 -12.18 3.19
C GLY A 292 -18.26 -13.12 3.30
N ILE A 293 -17.96 -13.90 2.25
CA ILE A 293 -16.82 -14.84 2.24
C ILE A 293 -15.90 -14.51 1.06
N ARG A 294 -14.60 -14.36 1.35
CA ARG A 294 -13.58 -14.18 0.33
C ARG A 294 -13.47 -15.44 -0.52
N PHE A 295 -13.58 -15.30 -1.84
CA PHE A 295 -13.63 -16.43 -2.77
C PHE A 295 -12.59 -16.35 -3.89
N LYS A 296 -12.03 -15.17 -4.19
CA LYS A 296 -11.07 -14.99 -5.28
C LYS A 296 -9.95 -14.02 -4.94
N ALA A 297 -8.73 -14.36 -5.32
CA ALA A 297 -7.59 -13.46 -5.37
C ALA A 297 -7.10 -13.34 -6.83
N THR A 298 -6.87 -12.12 -7.31
CA THR A 298 -6.22 -11.87 -8.61
C THR A 298 -4.87 -11.22 -8.38
N VAL A 299 -3.83 -11.76 -9.00
CA VAL A 299 -2.47 -11.25 -8.91
C VAL A 299 -2.06 -10.72 -10.26
N PHE A 300 -1.68 -9.45 -10.33
CA PHE A 300 -1.10 -8.88 -11.54
C PHE A 300 0.42 -8.78 -11.37
N GLU A 301 1.15 -9.30 -12.34
CA GLU A 301 2.58 -9.06 -12.55
C GLU A 301 2.71 -8.10 -13.74
N LEU A 302 3.47 -7.02 -13.56
CA LEU A 302 3.50 -5.90 -14.48
C LEU A 302 4.89 -5.78 -15.11
N LYS A 303 4.95 -5.73 -16.44
CA LYS A 303 6.14 -5.37 -17.22
C LYS A 303 5.91 -4.05 -17.94
N ASP A 304 6.93 -3.20 -17.97
CA ASP A 304 6.92 -1.96 -18.75
C ASP A 304 7.23 -2.19 -20.22
N ASP A 305 7.77 -3.35 -20.58
CA ASP A 305 8.13 -3.72 -21.95
C ASP A 305 7.54 -5.09 -22.34
N GLU A 306 8.23 -5.81 -23.21
CA GLU A 306 7.89 -7.15 -23.67
C GLU A 306 8.02 -8.21 -22.56
N VAL A 307 6.98 -9.03 -22.39
CA VAL A 307 6.95 -10.19 -21.47
C VAL A 307 7.74 -11.36 -22.05
N VAL A 308 8.61 -11.95 -21.23
CA VAL A 308 9.39 -13.15 -21.56
C VAL A 308 8.93 -14.39 -20.80
N ALA A 309 9.38 -15.58 -21.23
CA ALA A 309 8.96 -16.85 -20.64
C ALA A 309 9.26 -16.97 -19.13
N ASP A 310 10.37 -16.40 -18.67
CA ASP A 310 10.76 -16.44 -17.26
C ASP A 310 9.83 -15.60 -16.37
N ASP A 311 9.26 -14.51 -16.90
CA ASP A 311 8.26 -13.71 -16.19
C ASP A 311 7.02 -14.57 -15.88
N VAL A 312 6.57 -15.35 -16.87
CA VAL A 312 5.41 -16.25 -16.72
C VAL A 312 5.69 -17.33 -15.67
N ARG A 313 6.91 -17.85 -15.60
CA ARG A 313 7.29 -18.88 -14.61
C ARG A 313 7.28 -18.37 -13.17
N GLN A 314 7.28 -17.06 -12.94
CA GLN A 314 7.18 -16.49 -11.58
C GLN A 314 5.83 -16.83 -10.92
N ILE A 315 4.78 -17.11 -11.70
CA ILE A 315 3.44 -17.47 -11.23
C ILE A 315 3.48 -18.64 -10.24
N GLU A 316 4.27 -19.67 -10.53
CA GLU A 316 4.40 -20.83 -9.64
C GLU A 316 5.02 -20.48 -8.29
N ARG A 317 5.92 -19.50 -8.28
CA ARG A 317 6.68 -19.12 -7.07
C ARG A 317 5.78 -18.46 -6.04
N TYR A 318 4.92 -17.53 -6.45
CA TYR A 318 4.09 -16.79 -5.51
C TYR A 318 2.77 -17.51 -5.18
N SER A 319 2.26 -18.39 -6.04
CA SER A 319 0.89 -18.91 -5.95
C SER A 319 0.55 -19.52 -4.59
N TYR A 320 1.45 -20.36 -4.04
CA TYR A 320 1.24 -21.00 -2.73
C TYR A 320 1.24 -19.97 -1.58
N TRP A 321 2.14 -19.00 -1.63
CA TRP A 321 2.33 -18.01 -0.55
C TRP A 321 1.27 -16.91 -0.57
N ILE A 322 0.91 -16.40 -1.75
CA ILE A 322 -0.17 -15.42 -1.89
C ILE A 322 -1.51 -16.02 -1.50
N SER A 323 -1.75 -17.29 -1.84
CA SER A 323 -2.95 -17.97 -1.39
C SER A 323 -3.00 -18.01 0.14
N GLN A 324 -1.88 -18.35 0.80
CA GLN A 324 -1.82 -18.29 2.26
C GLN A 324 -2.04 -16.89 2.83
N LEU A 325 -1.41 -15.88 2.24
CA LEU A 325 -1.58 -14.49 2.64
C LEU A 325 -3.06 -14.06 2.54
N ALA A 326 -3.75 -14.49 1.48
CA ALA A 326 -5.15 -14.17 1.22
C ALA A 326 -6.14 -14.98 2.08
N THR A 327 -5.77 -16.11 2.68
CA THR A 327 -6.74 -16.99 3.37
C THR A 327 -6.43 -17.32 4.83
N ALA A 328 -5.18 -17.24 5.28
CA ALA A 328 -4.78 -17.76 6.59
C ALA A 328 -5.46 -17.04 7.77
N ASN A 329 -5.58 -15.72 7.65
CA ASN A 329 -6.15 -14.84 8.67
C ASN A 329 -7.46 -14.19 8.23
N ALA A 330 -8.03 -14.65 7.11
CA ALA A 330 -9.30 -14.15 6.62
C ALA A 330 -10.44 -14.55 7.58
N GLU A 331 -11.30 -13.58 7.86
CA GLU A 331 -12.50 -13.76 8.68
C GLU A 331 -13.72 -13.25 7.89
N PRO A 332 -14.72 -14.10 7.62
CA PRO A 332 -14.82 -15.54 7.96
C PRO A 332 -13.76 -16.43 7.27
N ARG A 333 -13.56 -17.63 7.81
CA ARG A 333 -12.57 -18.60 7.28
C ARG A 333 -12.88 -18.98 5.83
N VAL A 334 -11.87 -18.89 4.98
CA VAL A 334 -11.97 -19.28 3.57
C VAL A 334 -11.71 -20.78 3.41
N LYS A 335 -12.71 -21.52 2.91
CA LYS A 335 -12.59 -22.97 2.64
C LYS A 335 -12.18 -23.28 1.21
N SER A 336 -12.50 -22.37 0.28
CA SER A 336 -12.06 -22.45 -1.10
C SER A 336 -11.73 -21.07 -1.65
N LEU A 337 -10.65 -21.00 -2.42
CA LEU A 337 -10.19 -19.78 -3.08
C LEU A 337 -9.87 -20.07 -4.56
N THR A 338 -10.29 -19.18 -5.45
CA THR A 338 -9.77 -19.11 -6.81
C THR A 338 -8.62 -18.11 -6.87
N LEU A 339 -7.44 -18.56 -7.32
CA LEU A 339 -6.31 -17.68 -7.61
C LEU A 339 -6.23 -17.46 -9.12
N GLN A 340 -6.32 -16.21 -9.58
CA GLN A 340 -6.18 -15.82 -10.98
C GLN A 340 -4.88 -15.03 -11.19
N PRO A 341 -3.85 -15.64 -11.80
CA PRO A 341 -2.68 -14.93 -12.28
C PRO A 341 -3.00 -14.07 -13.49
N VAL A 342 -2.42 -12.87 -13.58
CA VAL A 342 -2.53 -11.96 -14.72
C VAL A 342 -1.14 -11.41 -15.01
N MET A 343 -0.70 -11.56 -16.24
CA MET A 343 0.54 -10.98 -16.75
C MET A 343 0.20 -9.79 -17.64
N VAL A 344 0.80 -8.64 -17.37
CA VAL A 344 0.57 -7.40 -18.12
C VAL A 344 1.89 -6.91 -18.71
N GLY A 345 1.93 -6.65 -20.01
CA GLY A 345 3.12 -6.05 -20.65
C GLY A 345 2.76 -5.28 -21.91
N ASN A 346 3.72 -4.58 -22.51
CA ASN A 346 3.44 -3.82 -23.73
C ASN A 346 3.28 -4.75 -24.95
N SER A 347 3.98 -5.88 -24.93
CA SER A 347 3.92 -6.98 -25.90
C SER A 347 4.31 -8.30 -25.23
N PHE A 348 4.18 -9.42 -25.94
CA PHE A 348 4.59 -10.75 -25.45
C PHE A 348 5.46 -11.45 -26.48
N ARG A 349 6.54 -12.10 -26.02
CA ARG A 349 7.28 -13.05 -26.85
C ARG A 349 6.44 -14.30 -27.14
N LYS A 350 6.69 -14.91 -28.30
CA LYS A 350 6.03 -16.17 -28.69
C LYS A 350 6.28 -17.28 -27.67
N GLU A 351 7.48 -17.36 -27.10
CA GLU A 351 7.84 -18.32 -26.07
C GLU A 351 7.07 -18.07 -24.78
N ALA A 352 6.86 -16.80 -24.40
CA ALA A 352 6.06 -16.45 -23.24
C ALA A 352 4.60 -16.90 -23.42
N LEU A 353 4.00 -16.61 -24.59
CA LEU A 353 2.64 -17.08 -24.91
C LEU A 353 2.54 -18.61 -24.96
N SER A 354 3.56 -19.29 -25.47
CA SER A 354 3.63 -20.76 -25.48
C SER A 354 3.63 -21.32 -24.05
N VAL A 355 4.45 -20.75 -23.16
CA VAL A 355 4.48 -21.11 -21.74
C VAL A 355 3.13 -20.84 -21.10
N MET A 356 2.52 -19.67 -21.30
CA MET A 356 1.18 -19.36 -20.77
C MET A 356 0.12 -20.37 -21.22
N LYS A 357 0.08 -20.73 -22.51
CA LYS A 357 -0.87 -21.71 -23.06
C LYS A 357 -0.65 -23.13 -22.53
N SER A 358 0.55 -23.43 -22.04
CA SER A 358 0.86 -24.72 -21.43
C SER A 358 0.32 -24.87 -20.00
N TYR A 359 -0.06 -23.76 -19.34
CA TYR A 359 -0.66 -23.81 -18.00
C TYR A 359 -2.10 -24.31 -18.08
N GLY A 360 -2.36 -25.42 -17.40
CA GLY A 360 -3.71 -25.85 -17.02
C GLY A 360 -4.12 -25.26 -15.68
N TRP A 361 -5.38 -25.50 -15.29
CA TRP A 361 -5.77 -25.27 -13.90
C TRP A 361 -5.01 -26.24 -12.98
N LYS A 362 -4.69 -25.77 -11.78
CA LYS A 362 -4.04 -26.58 -10.75
C LYS A 362 -4.81 -26.45 -9.45
N GLU A 363 -4.99 -27.56 -8.76
CA GLU A 363 -5.51 -27.56 -7.41
C GLU A 363 -4.39 -27.80 -6.40
N ILE A 364 -4.40 -27.00 -5.33
CA ILE A 364 -3.58 -27.22 -4.16
C ILE A 364 -4.47 -27.19 -2.92
N ASN A 365 -4.08 -27.91 -1.88
CA ASN A 365 -4.71 -27.83 -0.57
C ASN A 365 -3.73 -27.19 0.41
N ILE A 366 -4.13 -26.09 1.04
CA ILE A 366 -3.33 -25.44 2.07
C ILE A 366 -3.75 -26.02 3.42
N PRO A 367 -2.86 -26.74 4.14
CA PRO A 367 -3.21 -27.41 5.39
C PRO A 367 -3.11 -26.44 6.57
N TYR A 368 -4.21 -25.75 6.90
CA TYR A 368 -4.28 -24.98 8.14
C TYR A 368 -4.65 -25.86 9.34
N LEU A 369 -4.27 -25.43 10.54
CA LEU A 369 -4.62 -26.09 11.81
C LEU A 369 -6.14 -26.19 12.02
N TRP A 370 -6.90 -25.25 11.46
CA TRP A 370 -8.36 -25.22 11.53
C TRP A 370 -9.08 -25.96 10.39
N GLY A 371 -8.32 -26.69 9.55
CA GLY A 371 -8.78 -27.43 8.39
C GLY A 371 -8.30 -26.84 7.07
N GLY A 372 -8.27 -27.66 6.01
CA GLY A 372 -7.72 -27.27 4.72
C GLY A 372 -8.48 -26.14 4.01
N CYS A 373 -7.76 -25.38 3.18
CA CYS A 373 -8.32 -24.48 2.17
C CYS A 373 -7.97 -25.01 0.78
N LYS A 374 -8.99 -25.33 -0.02
CA LYS A 374 -8.83 -25.80 -1.39
C LYS A 374 -8.64 -24.59 -2.31
N VAL A 375 -7.47 -24.48 -2.94
CA VAL A 375 -7.17 -23.39 -3.87
C VAL A 375 -7.12 -23.91 -5.30
N THR A 376 -7.94 -23.31 -6.16
CA THR A 376 -7.90 -23.53 -7.59
C THR A 376 -7.13 -22.39 -8.24
N ILE A 377 -5.95 -22.71 -8.77
CA ILE A 377 -5.10 -21.78 -9.51
C ILE A 377 -5.49 -21.89 -10.98
N LEU A 378 -5.95 -20.78 -11.56
CA LEU A 378 -6.36 -20.72 -12.96
C LEU A 378 -5.15 -20.50 -13.89
N PRO A 379 -5.27 -20.87 -15.18
CA PRO A 379 -4.30 -20.46 -16.19
C PRO A 379 -4.11 -18.94 -16.19
N PRO A 380 -2.89 -18.45 -16.45
CA PRO A 380 -2.62 -17.02 -16.43
C PRO A 380 -3.30 -16.30 -17.59
N ILE A 381 -3.87 -15.14 -17.29
CA ILE A 381 -4.39 -14.22 -18.30
C ILE A 381 -3.22 -13.36 -18.82
N GLY A 382 -3.14 -13.17 -20.13
CA GLY A 382 -2.15 -12.30 -20.78
C GLY A 382 -2.81 -11.05 -21.29
N LEU A 383 -2.38 -9.90 -20.79
CA LEU A 383 -2.85 -8.58 -21.20
C LEU A 383 -1.72 -7.77 -21.84
N THR A 384 -1.95 -7.32 -23.07
CA THR A 384 -1.18 -6.23 -23.64
C THR A 384 -1.75 -4.89 -23.18
N TYR A 385 -0.87 -3.92 -22.96
CA TYR A 385 -1.27 -2.55 -22.67
C TYR A 385 -0.66 -1.57 -23.66
N ARG A 386 -1.37 -0.47 -23.92
CA ARG A 386 -0.86 0.66 -24.70
C ARG A 386 -1.28 1.98 -24.09
N VAL A 387 -0.33 2.90 -23.96
CA VAL A 387 -0.58 4.29 -23.61
C VAL A 387 -1.11 5.01 -24.83
N GLU A 388 -2.36 5.47 -24.77
CA GLU A 388 -3.02 6.24 -25.82
C GLU A 388 -3.77 7.42 -25.22
N ARG A 389 -3.55 8.64 -25.73
CA ARG A 389 -4.28 9.86 -25.33
C ARG A 389 -4.31 10.09 -23.80
N GLY A 390 -3.20 9.82 -23.12
CA GLY A 390 -3.08 10.02 -21.67
C GLY A 390 -3.80 8.96 -20.81
N THR A 391 -4.24 7.85 -21.39
CA THR A 391 -4.79 6.69 -20.66
C THR A 391 -4.14 5.39 -21.12
N ILE A 392 -4.47 4.28 -20.48
CA ILE A 392 -4.03 2.93 -20.85
C ILE A 392 -5.22 2.16 -21.40
N LYS A 393 -5.03 1.55 -22.58
CA LYS A 393 -5.92 0.54 -23.13
C LYS A 393 -5.31 -0.84 -22.95
N PHE A 394 -6.17 -1.84 -22.76
CA PHE A 394 -5.78 -3.24 -22.64
C PHE A 394 -6.45 -4.08 -23.71
N ASP A 395 -5.75 -5.11 -24.15
CA ASP A 395 -6.24 -6.15 -25.05
C ASP A 395 -5.78 -7.52 -24.53
N PHE A 396 -6.53 -8.58 -24.84
CA PHE A 396 -6.17 -9.94 -24.45
C PHE A 396 -5.23 -10.58 -25.47
N GLU A 397 -4.07 -11.05 -24.99
CA GLU A 397 -3.20 -11.98 -25.73
C GLU A 397 -3.48 -13.44 -25.35
N ALA A 398 -3.89 -13.65 -24.09
CA ALA A 398 -4.39 -14.91 -23.57
C ALA A 398 -5.61 -14.62 -22.69
N PRO A 399 -6.85 -14.81 -23.21
CA PRO A 399 -8.07 -14.44 -22.50
C PRO A 399 -8.33 -15.34 -21.28
N PRO A 400 -9.23 -14.94 -20.36
CA PRO A 400 -9.68 -15.80 -19.27
C PRO A 400 -10.18 -17.15 -19.80
N SER A 401 -9.86 -18.22 -19.08
CA SER A 401 -10.45 -19.53 -19.36
C SER A 401 -11.98 -19.43 -19.21
N LYS A 402 -12.72 -19.99 -20.18
CA LYS A 402 -14.19 -20.01 -20.15
C LYS A 402 -14.73 -20.91 -19.06
#